data_AF-A0A5N9FZ15-F1
#
_entry.id   AF-A0A5N9FZ15-F1
#
_cell.length_a   1.000
_cell.length_b   1.000
_cell.length_c   1.000
_cell.angle_alpha   90.00
_cell.angle_beta   90.00
_cell.angle_gamma   90.00
#
_symmetry.space_group_name_H-M   'P 1'
#
loop_
_entity.id
_entity.type
_entity.pdbx_description
1 polymer ?
#
loop_
_entity_poly.entity_id
_entity_poly.type
_entity_poly.pdbx_seq_one_letter_code
_entity_poly.pdbx_strand_id
1 'polypeptide(L)'
;MEVHGSKLDGFELFRTFSNGRQKHNYASCIKQQRTKNLKIGADLIPIRKMMSMDQIRMYADASGDYNPIHIDEEFGKKSQFGRNIGHGMMAAATISELMAESFGTAWYSTGKMKMRFRSPVYPGDEIQTSGQVTKLEDTTNSSHITCSVVIIRQDGEIIISGETSVTVDKSGSDGD
;
A
#
# COMPACT_ATOMS: atom_id res chain seq x y z
N MET A 1 30.96 -11.32 -29.29
CA MET A 1 29.82 -10.41 -29.47
C MET A 1 28.69 -11.01 -28.64
N GLU A 2 28.70 -10.74 -27.34
CA GLU A 2 27.70 -11.26 -26.40
C GLU A 2 26.78 -10.11 -26.01
N VAL A 3 25.48 -10.34 -26.08
CA VAL A 3 24.50 -9.42 -25.52
C VAL A 3 23.32 -10.19 -24.94
N HIS A 4 22.98 -9.78 -23.72
CA HIS A 4 21.69 -9.82 -23.02
C HIS A 4 21.32 -11.09 -22.23
N GLY A 5 21.65 -11.03 -20.92
CA GLY A 5 20.81 -11.62 -19.87
C GLY A 5 19.80 -10.58 -19.37
N SER A 6 18.51 -10.81 -19.65
CA SER A 6 17.40 -10.02 -19.11
C SER A 6 17.05 -10.49 -17.69
N LYS A 7 16.82 -9.51 -16.80
CA LYS A 7 16.37 -9.68 -15.42
C LYS A 7 14.99 -10.37 -15.39
N LEU A 8 14.85 -11.37 -14.53
CA LEU A 8 13.57 -11.96 -14.17
C LEU A 8 12.88 -11.03 -13.14
N ASP A 9 11.66 -10.59 -13.48
CA ASP A 9 10.85 -9.67 -12.67
C ASP A 9 10.04 -10.45 -11.62
N GLY A 10 10.14 -10.05 -10.36
CA GLY A 10 9.70 -10.82 -9.19
C GLY A 10 8.22 -10.71 -8.84
N PHE A 11 7.31 -10.72 -9.82
CA PHE A 11 5.89 -10.38 -9.61
C PHE A 11 4.88 -11.52 -9.79
N GLU A 12 5.30 -12.78 -9.97
CA GLU A 12 4.35 -13.89 -10.23
C GLU A 12 3.58 -14.45 -9.01
N LEU A 13 3.83 -14.01 -7.77
CA LEU A 13 3.33 -14.76 -6.60
C LEU A 13 1.92 -14.39 -6.05
N PHE A 14 1.23 -13.37 -6.56
CA PHE A 14 0.04 -12.83 -5.88
C PHE A 14 -1.34 -13.37 -6.33
N ARG A 15 -1.38 -14.43 -7.14
CA ARG A 15 -2.65 -15.01 -7.64
C ARG A 15 -3.11 -16.20 -6.82
N THR A 16 -3.68 -15.99 -5.63
CA THR A 16 -4.78 -16.84 -5.10
C THR A 16 -5.31 -16.33 -3.74
N PHE A 17 -6.60 -16.64 -3.50
CA PHE A 17 -7.29 -16.81 -2.21
C PHE A 17 -8.48 -15.88 -1.87
N SER A 18 -9.51 -16.56 -1.38
CA SER A 18 -10.94 -16.22 -1.35
C SER A 18 -11.42 -15.62 -0.02
N ASN A 19 -12.61 -15.03 -0.10
CA ASN A 19 -13.35 -14.26 0.89
C ASN A 19 -13.55 -14.91 2.28
N GLY A 20 -13.34 -14.10 3.32
CA GLY A 20 -13.84 -14.33 4.68
C GLY A 20 -13.80 -13.04 5.48
N ARG A 21 -14.96 -12.43 5.75
CA ARG A 21 -15.12 -11.16 6.47
C ARG A 21 -15.32 -11.47 7.96
N GLN A 22 -14.36 -11.18 8.82
CA GLN A 22 -14.55 -11.22 10.28
C GLN A 22 -14.39 -9.84 10.91
N LYS A 23 -15.29 -9.56 11.86
CA LYS A 23 -15.37 -8.32 12.62
C LYS A 23 -14.26 -8.34 13.67
N HIS A 24 -13.27 -7.46 13.58
CA HIS A 24 -12.11 -7.45 14.46
C HIS A 24 -12.20 -6.38 15.55
N ASN A 25 -11.93 -6.80 16.78
CA ASN A 25 -11.72 -5.94 17.94
C ASN A 25 -10.33 -5.28 17.79
N TYR A 26 -10.32 -4.03 17.32
CA TYR A 26 -9.18 -3.34 16.69
C TYR A 26 -7.93 -3.18 17.59
N ALA A 27 -8.06 -3.07 18.90
CA ALA A 27 -6.97 -2.63 19.77
C ALA A 27 -6.00 -3.76 20.22
N SER A 28 -6.45 -5.01 20.30
CA SER A 28 -5.62 -6.11 20.84
C SER A 28 -4.83 -6.88 19.78
N CYS A 29 -5.18 -6.75 18.49
CA CYS A 29 -4.48 -7.40 17.39
C CYS A 29 -3.16 -6.67 17.02
N ILE A 30 -3.12 -5.34 17.23
CA ILE A 30 -1.97 -4.46 16.90
C ILE A 30 -0.72 -4.76 17.75
N LYS A 31 -0.86 -5.34 18.95
CA LYS A 31 0.30 -5.66 19.81
C LYS A 31 1.12 -6.89 19.35
N GLN A 32 0.71 -7.70 18.36
CA GLN A 32 1.29 -9.06 18.22
C GLN A 32 1.59 -9.65 16.83
N GLN A 33 1.70 -8.84 15.78
CA GLN A 33 2.52 -9.22 14.61
C GLN A 33 3.83 -8.44 14.63
N ARG A 34 4.59 -8.55 15.72
CA ARG A 34 5.80 -9.39 15.81
C ARG A 34 6.78 -9.16 14.65
N THR A 35 7.54 -8.07 14.75
CA THR A 35 8.87 -7.84 14.17
C THR A 35 9.91 -8.96 14.46
N LYS A 36 9.53 -10.07 15.12
CA LYS A 36 10.45 -11.12 15.56
C LYS A 36 10.95 -12.06 14.46
N ASN A 37 10.45 -11.96 13.22
CA ASN A 37 10.94 -12.75 12.06
C ASN A 37 10.88 -11.96 10.74
N LEU A 38 11.22 -10.68 10.76
CA LEU A 38 11.42 -9.94 9.51
C LEU A 38 12.68 -10.47 8.82
N LYS A 39 12.49 -11.07 7.66
CA LYS A 39 13.57 -11.54 6.78
C LYS A 39 13.31 -11.05 5.38
N ILE A 40 14.37 -10.96 4.58
CA ILE A 40 14.24 -10.69 3.15
C ILE A 40 13.32 -11.76 2.53
N GLY A 41 12.39 -11.33 1.69
CA GLY A 41 11.35 -12.14 1.07
C GLY A 41 10.11 -12.37 1.96
N ALA A 42 10.04 -11.80 3.16
CA ALA A 42 8.82 -11.89 3.97
C ALA A 42 7.72 -10.97 3.41
N ASP A 43 6.54 -11.54 3.17
CA ASP A 43 5.36 -10.77 2.77
C ASP A 43 4.75 -10.03 3.97
N LEU A 44 4.30 -8.82 3.72
CA LEU A 44 3.44 -8.06 4.62
C LEU A 44 2.00 -8.53 4.47
N ILE A 45 1.19 -8.34 5.51
CA ILE A 45 -0.21 -8.80 5.49
C ILE A 45 -1.02 -7.87 4.61
N PRO A 46 -1.59 -8.35 3.50
CA PRO A 46 -2.23 -7.47 2.53
C PRO A 46 -3.53 -6.90 3.10
N ILE A 47 -3.83 -5.67 2.69
CA ILE A 47 -5.10 -5.01 3.03
C ILE A 47 -5.96 -4.87 1.77
N ARG A 48 -7.27 -4.96 1.94
CA ARG A 48 -8.26 -4.78 0.86
C ARG A 48 -9.20 -3.63 1.20
N LYS A 49 -9.47 -2.78 0.21
CA LYS A 49 -10.37 -1.63 0.35
C LYS A 49 -11.27 -1.52 -0.87
N MET A 50 -12.55 -1.28 -0.61
CA MET A 50 -13.47 -0.77 -1.62
C MET A 50 -13.16 0.71 -1.85
N MET A 51 -13.26 1.15 -3.10
CA MET A 51 -13.13 2.55 -3.52
C MET A 51 -14.50 3.04 -3.99
N SER A 52 -15.36 3.44 -3.05
CA SER A 52 -16.68 3.97 -3.38
C SER A 52 -16.62 5.45 -3.75
N MET A 53 -17.64 5.93 -4.46
CA MET A 53 -17.80 7.36 -4.75
C MET A 53 -17.89 8.19 -3.45
N ASP A 54 -18.51 7.65 -2.41
CA ASP A 54 -18.65 8.34 -1.13
C ASP A 54 -17.29 8.50 -0.44
N GLN A 55 -16.42 7.49 -0.48
CA GLN A 55 -15.07 7.62 0.05
C GLN A 55 -14.22 8.61 -0.75
N ILE A 56 -14.41 8.67 -2.07
CA ILE A 56 -13.74 9.66 -2.94
C ILE A 56 -14.17 11.09 -2.55
N ARG A 57 -15.47 11.30 -2.31
CA ARG A 57 -15.99 12.60 -1.83
C ARG A 57 -15.46 12.96 -0.44
N MET A 58 -15.49 12.01 0.50
CA MET A 58 -14.92 12.23 1.84
C MET A 58 -13.43 12.53 1.79
N TYR A 59 -12.68 11.91 0.87
CA TYR A 59 -11.27 12.24 0.67
C TYR A 59 -11.07 13.63 0.08
N ALA A 60 -11.93 14.07 -0.86
CA ALA A 60 -11.90 15.44 -1.37
C ALA A 60 -12.10 16.45 -0.22
N ASP A 61 -13.07 16.18 0.66
CA ASP A 61 -13.33 17.02 1.84
C ASP A 61 -12.14 17.07 2.79
N ALA A 62 -11.54 15.92 3.08
CA ALA A 62 -10.41 15.81 4.02
C ALA A 62 -9.09 16.38 3.46
N SER A 63 -8.84 16.20 2.16
CA SER A 63 -7.59 16.62 1.50
C SER A 63 -7.65 18.04 0.95
N GLY A 64 -8.84 18.59 0.73
CA GLY A 64 -9.06 19.83 -0.01
C GLY A 64 -8.92 19.68 -1.54
N ASP A 65 -8.72 18.46 -2.05
CA ASP A 65 -8.62 18.21 -3.49
C ASP A 65 -10.00 17.97 -4.11
N TYR A 66 -10.60 19.07 -4.57
CA TYR A 66 -11.87 19.08 -5.30
C TYR A 66 -11.69 19.14 -6.81
N ASN A 67 -10.60 18.58 -7.36
CA ASN A 67 -10.44 18.50 -8.81
C ASN A 67 -11.70 17.84 -9.44
N PRO A 68 -12.36 18.47 -10.43
CA PRO A 68 -13.59 17.96 -11.03
C PRO A 68 -13.49 16.52 -11.53
N ILE A 69 -12.29 16.06 -11.91
CA ILE A 69 -12.08 14.68 -12.34
C ILE A 69 -12.52 13.64 -11.29
N HIS A 70 -12.47 13.99 -10.00
CA HIS A 70 -12.82 13.10 -8.91
C HIS A 70 -14.30 13.16 -8.52
N ILE A 71 -14.98 14.30 -8.72
CA ILE A 71 -16.27 14.57 -8.08
C ILE A 71 -17.40 15.02 -9.03
N ASP A 72 -17.07 15.49 -10.24
CA ASP A 72 -18.05 15.95 -11.24
C ASP A 72 -18.21 14.88 -12.32
N GLU A 73 -19.40 14.30 -12.40
CA GLU A 73 -19.73 13.21 -13.32
C GLU A 73 -19.65 13.64 -14.80
N GLU A 74 -20.11 14.86 -15.10
CA GLU A 74 -20.14 15.38 -16.48
C GLU A 74 -18.73 15.72 -16.96
N PHE A 75 -17.89 16.24 -16.07
CA PHE A 75 -16.46 16.40 -16.35
C PHE A 75 -15.79 15.03 -16.56
N GLY A 76 -16.06 14.07 -15.67
CA GLY A 76 -15.53 12.70 -15.75
C GLY A 76 -15.84 12.02 -17.10
N LYS A 77 -17.11 12.08 -17.55
CA LYS A 77 -17.56 11.55 -18.86
C LYS A 77 -16.80 12.13 -20.05
N LYS A 78 -16.44 13.41 -19.99
CA LYS A 78 -15.73 14.13 -21.06
C LYS A 78 -14.21 13.98 -20.99
N SER A 79 -13.69 13.44 -19.89
CA SER A 79 -12.25 13.19 -19.73
C SER A 79 -11.80 11.97 -20.52
N GLN A 80 -10.48 11.79 -20.66
CA GLN A 80 -9.89 10.59 -21.24
C GLN A 80 -10.24 9.28 -20.50
N PHE A 81 -10.72 9.37 -19.25
CA PHE A 81 -11.10 8.21 -18.44
C PHE A 81 -12.57 7.81 -18.63
N GLY A 82 -13.38 8.66 -19.27
CA GLY A 82 -14.81 8.41 -19.56
C GLY A 82 -15.73 8.34 -18.33
N ARG A 83 -15.21 8.55 -17.12
CA ARG A 83 -15.93 8.63 -15.84
C ARG A 83 -15.02 9.19 -14.74
N ASN A 84 -15.56 9.44 -13.55
CA ASN A 84 -14.76 9.85 -12.40
C ASN A 84 -13.75 8.77 -12.00
N ILE A 85 -12.60 9.21 -11.49
CA ILE A 85 -11.56 8.35 -10.92
C ILE A 85 -11.34 8.74 -9.46
N GLY A 86 -10.92 7.81 -8.62
CA GLY A 86 -10.48 8.14 -7.26
C GLY A 86 -9.14 8.87 -7.25
N HIS A 87 -8.88 9.63 -6.18
CA HIS A 87 -7.61 10.32 -6.01
C HIS A 87 -6.45 9.31 -5.93
N GLY A 88 -5.37 9.55 -6.67
CA GLY A 88 -4.19 8.69 -6.59
C GLY A 88 -3.66 8.60 -5.16
N MET A 89 -3.63 9.73 -4.44
CA MET A 89 -3.16 9.77 -3.05
C MET A 89 -4.09 9.04 -2.07
N MET A 90 -5.39 8.93 -2.36
CA MET A 90 -6.31 8.11 -1.57
C MET A 90 -5.95 6.62 -1.69
N ALA A 91 -5.63 6.14 -2.89
CA ALA A 91 -5.11 4.79 -3.07
C ALA A 91 -3.74 4.62 -2.39
N ALA A 92 -2.82 5.58 -2.57
CA ALA A 92 -1.50 5.55 -1.94
C ALA A 92 -1.56 5.53 -0.41
N ALA A 93 -2.58 6.13 0.21
CA ALA A 93 -2.78 6.08 1.66
C ALA A 93 -2.93 4.63 2.19
N THR A 94 -3.43 3.69 1.37
CA THR A 94 -3.50 2.28 1.75
C THR A 94 -2.11 1.63 1.87
N ILE A 95 -1.10 2.10 1.13
CA ILE A 95 0.29 1.68 1.36
C ILE A 95 0.76 2.19 2.73
N SER A 96 0.43 3.43 3.08
CA SER A 96 0.76 3.98 4.40
C SER A 96 0.08 3.18 5.53
N GLU A 97 -1.18 2.76 5.34
CA GLU A 97 -1.90 1.88 6.27
C GLU A 97 -1.20 0.51 6.41
N LEU A 98 -0.86 -0.16 5.31
CA LEU A 98 -0.12 -1.43 5.31
C LEU A 98 1.20 -1.31 6.09
N MET A 99 1.95 -0.23 5.87
CA MET A 99 3.22 0.00 6.53
C MET A 99 3.06 0.36 8.00
N ALA A 100 2.02 1.11 8.37
CA ALA A 100 1.67 1.38 9.75
C ALA A 100 1.28 0.11 10.51
N GLU A 101 0.48 -0.77 9.90
CA GLU A 101 0.13 -2.07 10.50
C GLU A 101 1.36 -2.97 10.69
N SER A 102 2.34 -2.87 9.79
CA SER A 102 3.55 -3.69 9.80
C SER A 102 4.64 -3.17 10.76
N PHE A 103 4.80 -1.85 10.86
CA PHE A 103 5.95 -1.21 11.53
C PHE A 103 5.56 -0.21 12.62
N GLY A 104 4.26 0.00 12.86
CA GLY A 104 3.75 0.84 13.93
C GLY A 104 4.25 2.28 13.88
N THR A 105 4.62 2.82 15.04
CA THR A 105 5.07 4.21 15.18
C THR A 105 6.33 4.55 14.39
N ALA A 106 7.19 3.56 14.13
CA ALA A 106 8.40 3.73 13.32
C ALA A 106 8.06 4.19 11.89
N TRP A 107 6.93 3.74 11.35
CA TRP A 107 6.44 4.20 10.05
C TRP A 107 6.12 5.69 10.07
N TYR A 108 5.41 6.17 11.08
CA TYR A 108 5.01 7.57 11.17
C TYR A 108 6.21 8.52 11.39
N SER A 109 7.28 8.04 12.03
CA SER A 109 8.46 8.85 12.33
C SER A 109 9.53 8.81 11.24
N THR A 110 9.74 7.67 10.59
CA THR A 110 10.87 7.46 9.66
C THR A 110 10.48 6.97 8.27
N GLY A 111 9.19 6.71 8.06
CA GLY A 111 8.65 6.15 6.84
C GLY A 111 8.91 7.01 5.62
N LYS A 112 9.31 6.36 4.51
CA LYS A 112 9.46 6.99 3.20
C LYS A 112 8.75 6.16 2.15
N MET A 113 8.19 6.86 1.16
CA MET A 113 7.48 6.26 0.03
C MET A 113 8.04 6.82 -1.28
N LYS A 114 8.37 5.94 -2.23
CA LYS A 114 8.64 6.27 -3.62
C LYS A 114 7.71 5.48 -4.54
N MET A 115 6.72 6.15 -5.11
CA MET A 115 5.61 5.52 -5.83
C MET A 115 5.56 5.88 -7.31
N ARG A 116 5.01 4.96 -8.12
CA ARG A 116 4.64 5.15 -9.52
C ARG A 116 3.16 4.85 -9.69
N PHE A 117 2.39 5.85 -10.10
CA PHE A 117 0.99 5.70 -10.48
C PHE A 117 0.93 5.13 -11.90
N ARG A 118 0.21 4.02 -12.07
CA ARG A 118 0.22 3.21 -13.30
C ARG A 118 -1.12 3.23 -14.01
N SER A 119 -2.22 3.13 -13.28
CA SER A 119 -3.57 3.14 -13.83
C SER A 119 -4.55 3.80 -12.85
N PRO A 120 -5.70 4.30 -13.33
CA PRO A 120 -6.70 4.91 -12.47
C PRO A 120 -7.46 3.86 -11.66
N VAL A 121 -7.91 4.26 -10.48
CA VAL A 121 -8.94 3.56 -9.72
C VAL A 121 -10.28 4.24 -9.93
N TYR A 122 -11.35 3.48 -10.05
CA TYR A 122 -12.69 3.99 -10.30
C TYR A 122 -13.63 3.75 -9.12
N PRO A 123 -14.70 4.56 -9.00
CA PRO A 123 -15.79 4.25 -8.08
C PRO A 123 -16.32 2.83 -8.30
N GLY A 124 -16.38 2.04 -7.23
CA GLY A 124 -16.80 0.64 -7.23
C GLY A 124 -15.65 -0.37 -7.35
N ASP A 125 -14.40 0.07 -7.50
CA ASP A 125 -13.24 -0.83 -7.58
C ASP A 125 -12.81 -1.35 -6.20
N GLU A 126 -12.48 -2.63 -6.11
CA GLU A 126 -11.78 -3.21 -4.95
C GLU A 126 -10.29 -3.24 -5.27
N ILE A 127 -9.49 -2.67 -4.37
CA ILE A 127 -8.05 -2.72 -4.46
C ILE A 127 -7.47 -3.57 -3.34
N GLN A 128 -6.38 -4.27 -3.65
CA GLN A 128 -5.53 -4.95 -2.70
C GLN A 128 -4.15 -4.30 -2.68
N THR A 129 -3.69 -3.98 -1.48
CA THR A 129 -2.35 -3.45 -1.26
C THR A 129 -1.50 -4.52 -0.61
N SER A 130 -0.40 -4.87 -1.28
CA SER A 130 0.55 -5.90 -0.85
C SER A 130 1.95 -5.30 -0.72
N GLY A 131 2.79 -5.91 0.10
CA GLY A 131 4.21 -5.55 0.18
C GLY A 131 5.08 -6.74 0.58
N GLN A 132 6.37 -6.66 0.29
CA GLN A 132 7.35 -7.67 0.64
C GLN A 132 8.66 -7.00 1.04
N VAL A 133 9.31 -7.51 2.10
CA VAL A 133 10.64 -7.05 2.52
C VAL A 133 11.67 -7.43 1.48
N THR A 134 12.32 -6.45 0.85
CA THR A 134 13.33 -6.65 -0.19
C THR A 134 14.74 -6.42 0.29
N LYS A 135 14.92 -5.60 1.34
CA LYS A 135 16.23 -5.31 1.93
C LYS A 135 16.11 -5.13 3.43
N LEU A 136 17.13 -5.60 4.15
CA LEU A 136 17.26 -5.43 5.58
C LEU A 136 18.72 -5.09 5.90
N GLU A 137 18.93 -3.89 6.42
CA GLU A 137 20.25 -3.34 6.76
C GLU A 137 20.31 -3.14 8.28
N ASP A 138 20.94 -4.09 8.95
CA ASP A 138 21.05 -4.10 10.40
C ASP A 138 22.24 -3.29 10.90
N THR A 139 21.99 -2.48 11.92
CA THR A 139 23.02 -1.88 12.76
C THR A 139 22.90 -2.42 14.19
N THR A 140 23.79 -2.00 15.08
CA THR A 140 23.72 -2.34 16.51
C THR A 140 22.40 -1.90 17.14
N ASN A 141 21.88 -0.73 16.75
CA ASN A 141 20.77 -0.08 17.45
C ASN A 141 19.45 -0.07 16.67
N SER A 142 19.48 -0.35 15.36
CA SER A 142 18.29 -0.28 14.51
C SER A 142 18.40 -1.18 13.28
N SER A 143 17.29 -1.37 12.59
CA SER A 143 17.20 -2.03 11.28
C SER A 143 16.57 -1.06 10.28
N HIS A 144 17.26 -0.78 9.18
CA HIS A 144 16.67 -0.09 8.04
C HIS A 144 16.08 -1.13 7.10
N ILE A 145 14.77 -1.03 6.85
CA ILE A 145 13.99 -2.03 6.12
C ILE A 145 13.44 -1.37 4.87
N THR A 146 13.65 -2.02 3.73
CA THR A 146 13.06 -1.63 2.44
C THR A 146 12.05 -2.69 2.03
N CYS A 147 10.87 -2.24 1.57
CA CYS A 147 9.84 -3.12 1.04
C CYS A 147 9.44 -2.70 -0.38
N SER A 148 9.28 -3.66 -1.28
CA SER A 148 8.50 -3.45 -2.49
C SER A 148 7.03 -3.43 -2.12
N VAL A 149 6.25 -2.57 -2.78
CA VAL A 149 4.80 -2.44 -2.55
C VAL A 149 4.06 -2.32 -3.86
N VAL A 150 2.85 -2.87 -3.89
CA VAL A 150 1.98 -2.82 -5.05
C VAL A 150 0.52 -2.70 -4.62
N ILE A 151 -0.24 -1.91 -5.38
CA ILE A 151 -1.69 -1.87 -5.34
C ILE A 151 -2.21 -2.50 -6.63
N ILE A 152 -2.99 -3.55 -6.50
CA ILE A 152 -3.63 -4.26 -7.60
C ILE A 152 -5.14 -4.09 -7.47
N ARG A 153 -5.82 -3.82 -8.58
CA ARG A 153 -7.28 -3.76 -8.66
C ARG A 153 -7.89 -5.13 -8.91
N GLN A 154 -9.19 -5.32 -8.62
CA GLN A 154 -9.90 -6.59 -8.81
C GLN A 154 -9.78 -7.25 -10.20
N ASP A 155 -9.47 -6.47 -11.25
CA ASP A 155 -9.24 -6.96 -12.62
C ASP A 155 -7.79 -7.39 -12.89
N GLY A 156 -6.91 -7.25 -11.91
CA GLY A 156 -5.48 -7.58 -12.00
C GLY A 156 -4.59 -6.43 -12.47
N GLU A 157 -5.15 -5.26 -12.79
CA GLU A 157 -4.37 -4.09 -13.17
C GLU A 157 -3.58 -3.51 -11.99
N ILE A 158 -2.34 -3.10 -12.25
CA ILE A 158 -1.52 -2.42 -11.25
C ILE A 158 -1.95 -0.95 -11.21
N ILE A 159 -2.43 -0.49 -10.06
CA ILE A 159 -2.80 0.91 -9.82
C ILE A 159 -1.56 1.72 -9.41
N ILE A 160 -0.81 1.22 -8.43
CA ILE A 160 0.42 1.82 -7.92
C ILE A 160 1.46 0.72 -7.74
N SER A 161 2.70 1.00 -8.12
CA SER A 161 3.86 0.19 -7.70
C SER A 161 4.96 1.08 -7.15
N GLY A 162 5.74 0.58 -6.21
CA GLY A 162 6.80 1.39 -5.62
C GLY A 162 7.61 0.67 -4.56
N GLU A 163 8.32 1.49 -3.81
CA GLU A 163 9.20 1.08 -2.73
C GLU A 163 8.94 1.95 -1.50
N THR A 164 8.98 1.33 -0.34
CA THR A 164 8.93 2.00 0.95
C THR A 164 10.17 1.70 1.76
N SER A 165 10.55 2.61 2.66
CA SER A 165 11.56 2.31 3.67
C SER A 165 11.18 2.85 5.04
N VAL A 166 11.66 2.18 6.07
CA VAL A 166 11.40 2.50 7.48
C VAL A 166 12.61 2.08 8.32
N THR A 167 12.90 2.82 9.38
CA THR A 167 13.94 2.46 10.35
C THR A 167 13.27 2.08 11.66
N VAL A 168 13.53 0.86 12.13
CA VAL A 168 12.97 0.31 13.37
C VAL A 168 14.09 0.17 14.39
N ASP A 169 13.96 0.79 15.55
CA ASP A 169 14.95 0.68 16.62
C ASP A 169 14.87 -0.70 17.29
N LYS A 170 16.05 -1.24 17.63
CA LYS A 170 16.21 -2.53 18.33
C LYS A 170 16.03 -2.39 19.84
N SER A 171 16.09 -1.17 20.36
CA SER A 171 15.90 -0.83 21.76
C SER A 171 14.49 -0.27 22.00
N GLY A 172 13.59 -1.11 22.52
CA GLY A 172 12.22 -0.72 22.88
C GLY A 172 11.24 -1.89 22.99
N SER A 173 11.69 -3.06 23.45
CA SER A 173 10.77 -4.06 24.03
C SER A 173 10.67 -3.84 25.55
N ASP A 174 10.28 -2.64 25.99
CA ASP A 174 10.16 -2.34 27.41
C ASP A 174 8.82 -1.67 27.72
N GLY A 175 8.05 -2.33 28.60
CA GLY A 175 7.20 -1.66 29.58
C GLY A 175 5.80 -1.24 29.15
N ASP A 176 4.83 -2.13 29.37
CA ASP A 176 3.48 -1.79 29.87
C ASP A 176 3.06 -2.89 30.84
#